data_AF-A0A2N2F5G0-F1
#
_entry.id   AF-A0A2N2F5G0-F1
#
_cell.length_a   1.000
_cell.length_b   1.000
_cell.length_c   1.000
_cell.angle_alpha   90.00
_cell.angle_beta   90.00
_cell.angle_gamma   90.00
#
_symmetry.space_group_name_H-M   'P 1'
#
loop_
_entity.id
_entity.type
_entity.pdbx_description
1 polymer ?
#
loop_
_entity_poly.entity_id
_entity_poly.type
_entity_poly.pdbx_seq_one_letter_code
_entity_poly.pdbx_strand_id
1 'polypeptide(L)'
;MKLSDSQRDRVQKIIKKLRKATIGMSDPAVSQVVFLYGRNPFLILISCLLSLRTKDIVSLPLSLQLFQLAKTPQELLAVPRAKLEKIIHSVGFYRQKARSLHEVSAALIDRFDGRVPATEEELLSLPGVGRKTANLVLGEAFGVPAICVDTHVHKISNPDMRKQIAEAILSLINVYFGLNKQKQ
;
A
#
# COMPACT_ATOMS: atom_id res chain seq x y z
N MET A 1 -0.24 -17.44 19.42
CA MET A 1 -0.40 -18.85 19.00
C MET A 1 0.75 -19.21 18.06
N LYS A 2 1.57 -20.23 18.36
CA LYS A 2 2.65 -20.67 17.46
C LYS A 2 2.07 -21.59 16.38
N LEU A 3 2.51 -21.44 15.13
CA LEU A 3 2.11 -22.31 14.01
C LEU A 3 2.72 -23.70 14.17
N SER A 4 1.97 -24.75 13.83
CA SER A 4 2.52 -26.10 13.71
C SER A 4 3.45 -26.24 12.50
N ASP A 5 4.28 -27.28 12.49
CA ASP A 5 5.24 -27.52 11.38
C ASP A 5 4.51 -27.72 10.04
N SER A 6 3.42 -28.49 10.05
CA SER A 6 2.55 -28.66 8.89
C SER A 6 1.98 -27.32 8.38
N GLN A 7 1.60 -26.41 9.28
CA GLN A 7 1.12 -25.08 8.92
C GLN A 7 2.25 -24.23 8.31
N ARG A 8 3.46 -24.28 8.88
CA ARG A 8 4.64 -23.57 8.34
C ARG A 8 5.00 -24.05 6.93
N ASP A 9 5.05 -25.35 6.71
CA ASP A 9 5.30 -25.96 5.40
C ASP A 9 4.27 -25.52 4.36
N ARG A 10 3.00 -25.48 4.75
CA ARG A 10 1.92 -25.03 3.87
C ARG A 10 2.10 -23.56 3.49
N VAL A 11 2.42 -22.69 4.44
CA VAL A 11 2.68 -21.27 4.18
C VAL A 11 3.85 -21.11 3.21
N GLN A 12 4.97 -21.81 3.44
CA GLN A 12 6.13 -21.75 2.53
C GLN A 12 5.78 -22.18 1.10
N LYS A 13 5.01 -23.26 0.94
CA LYS A 13 4.51 -23.71 -0.37
C LYS A 13 3.65 -22.65 -1.06
N ILE A 14 2.75 -21.99 -0.30
CA ILE A 14 1.89 -20.90 -0.82
C ILE A 14 2.75 -19.72 -1.27
N ILE A 15 3.67 -19.25 -0.43
CA ILE A 15 4.57 -18.13 -0.76
C ILE A 15 5.40 -18.44 -2.02
N LYS A 16 5.93 -19.66 -2.16
CA LYS A 16 6.66 -20.08 -3.35
C LYS A 16 5.80 -20.01 -4.62
N LYS A 17 4.54 -20.46 -4.54
CA LYS A 17 3.60 -20.37 -5.67
C LYS A 17 3.25 -18.93 -6.01
N LEU A 18 2.96 -18.10 -5.02
CA LEU A 18 2.66 -16.68 -5.20
C LEU A 18 3.84 -15.94 -5.85
N ARG A 19 5.07 -16.18 -5.37
CA ARG A 19 6.29 -15.61 -5.98
C ARG A 19 6.40 -15.97 -7.46
N LYS A 20 6.18 -17.23 -7.83
CA LYS A 20 6.21 -17.65 -9.24
C LYS A 20 5.10 -17.01 -10.08
N ALA A 21 3.90 -16.90 -9.53
CA ALA A 21 2.74 -16.34 -10.23
C ALA A 21 2.79 -14.82 -10.40
N THR A 22 3.63 -14.14 -9.62
CA THR A 22 3.76 -12.66 -9.65
C THR A 22 4.97 -12.19 -10.46
N ILE A 23 5.75 -13.11 -11.05
CA ILE A 23 6.86 -12.76 -11.95
C ILE A 23 6.31 -11.96 -13.15
N GLY A 24 6.94 -10.81 -13.43
CA GLY A 24 6.56 -9.94 -14.54
C GLY A 24 5.40 -8.99 -14.25
N MET A 25 4.83 -9.03 -13.03
CA MET A 25 3.90 -7.99 -12.59
C MET A 25 4.67 -6.70 -12.27
N SER A 26 4.02 -5.56 -12.50
CA SER A 26 4.59 -4.25 -12.18
C SER A 26 4.74 -4.07 -10.67
N ASP A 27 5.83 -3.42 -10.28
CA ASP A 27 6.09 -3.08 -8.89
C ASP A 27 5.05 -2.08 -8.35
N PRO A 28 4.68 -2.19 -7.07
CA PRO A 28 3.83 -1.21 -6.41
C PRO A 28 4.40 0.21 -6.52
N ALA A 29 3.53 1.23 -6.53
CA ALA A 29 3.95 2.63 -6.63
C ALA A 29 5.03 3.01 -5.61
N VAL A 30 4.92 2.52 -4.38
CA VAL A 30 5.89 2.82 -3.32
C VAL A 30 7.26 2.22 -3.60
N SER A 31 7.33 1.00 -4.12
CA SER A 31 8.59 0.38 -4.53
C SER A 31 9.24 1.14 -5.69
N GLN A 32 8.46 1.71 -6.60
CA GLN A 32 8.97 2.60 -7.65
C GLN A 32 9.50 3.92 -7.08
N VAL A 33 8.88 4.48 -6.03
CA VAL A 33 9.42 5.65 -5.32
C VAL A 33 10.77 5.31 -4.68
N VAL A 34 10.90 4.13 -4.05
CA VAL A 34 12.18 3.66 -3.50
C VAL A 34 13.24 3.52 -4.58
N PHE A 35 12.89 2.98 -5.75
CA PHE A 35 13.80 2.85 -6.87
C PHE A 35 14.30 4.22 -7.38
N LEU A 36 13.41 5.20 -7.51
CA LEU A 36 13.73 6.52 -8.09
C LEU A 36 14.38 7.50 -7.12
N TYR A 37 14.03 7.45 -5.83
CA TYR A 37 14.46 8.42 -4.82
C TYR A 37 15.21 7.80 -3.64
N GLY A 38 15.48 6.50 -3.70
CA GLY A 38 16.03 5.76 -2.57
C GLY A 38 15.01 5.59 -1.45
N ARG A 39 15.48 5.10 -0.31
CA ARG A 39 14.67 4.84 0.89
C ARG A 39 14.29 6.11 1.68
N ASN A 40 13.98 7.21 0.99
CA ASN A 40 13.64 8.47 1.62
C ASN A 40 12.30 8.34 2.39
N PRO A 41 12.31 8.41 3.74
CA PRO A 41 11.10 8.14 4.53
C PRO A 41 9.95 9.11 4.27
N PHE A 42 10.26 10.39 4.04
CA PHE A 42 9.26 11.42 3.81
C PHE A 42 8.55 11.19 2.47
N LEU A 43 9.31 10.97 1.38
CA LEU A 43 8.73 10.72 0.06
C LEU A 43 7.88 9.45 0.06
N ILE A 44 8.33 8.40 0.74
CA ILE A 44 7.58 7.15 0.92
C ILE A 44 6.28 7.41 1.67
N LEU A 45 6.32 8.13 2.78
CA LEU A 45 5.12 8.48 3.57
C LEU A 45 4.11 9.28 2.74
N ILE A 46 4.54 10.32 2.03
CA ILE A 46 3.67 11.14 1.18
C ILE A 46 3.07 10.32 0.04
N SER A 47 3.84 9.44 -0.60
CA SER A 47 3.34 8.51 -1.63
C SER A 47 2.27 7.56 -1.07
N CYS A 48 2.46 7.04 0.15
CA CYS A 48 1.48 6.20 0.81
C CYS A 48 0.17 6.93 1.08
N LEU A 49 0.23 8.17 1.58
CA LEU A 49 -0.96 8.98 1.87
C LEU A 49 -1.73 9.34 0.58
N LEU A 50 -1.01 9.60 -0.52
CA LEU A 50 -1.62 9.84 -1.82
C LEU A 50 -2.26 8.58 -2.44
N SER A 51 -1.70 7.40 -2.20
CA SER A 51 -2.24 6.13 -2.74
C SER A 51 -3.48 5.61 -2.01
N LEU A 52 -3.81 6.15 -0.82
CA LEU A 52 -5.01 5.75 -0.09
C LEU A 52 -6.27 5.84 -0.96
N ARG A 53 -6.93 4.70 -1.20
CA ARG A 53 -8.12 4.58 -2.08
C ARG A 53 -7.89 5.17 -3.48
N THR A 54 -6.69 5.05 -4.03
CA THR A 54 -6.36 5.53 -5.38
C THR A 54 -5.44 4.51 -6.05
N LYS A 55 -5.71 4.18 -7.31
CA LYS A 55 -4.89 3.21 -8.06
C LYS A 55 -3.50 3.77 -8.30
N ASP A 56 -2.50 2.91 -8.25
CA ASP A 56 -1.08 3.25 -8.45
C ASP A 56 -0.82 3.97 -9.78
N ILE A 57 -1.50 3.57 -10.86
CA ILE A 57 -1.42 4.23 -12.18
C ILE A 57 -1.83 5.72 -12.15
N VAL A 58 -2.59 6.13 -11.12
CA VAL A 58 -3.00 7.52 -10.91
C VAL A 58 -2.13 8.19 -9.85
N SER A 59 -1.87 7.54 -8.72
CA SER A 59 -1.16 8.16 -7.58
C SER A 59 0.35 8.33 -7.84
N LEU A 60 1.00 7.41 -8.56
CA LEU A 60 2.43 7.47 -8.77
C LEU A 60 2.85 8.71 -9.59
N PRO A 61 2.30 8.98 -10.80
CA PRO A 61 2.70 10.15 -11.57
C PRO A 61 2.53 11.47 -10.80
N LEU A 62 1.48 11.58 -9.99
CA LEU A 62 1.19 12.78 -9.19
C LEU A 62 2.13 12.91 -7.99
N SER A 63 2.54 11.78 -7.38
CA SER A 63 3.60 11.77 -6.37
C SER A 63 4.91 12.28 -6.98
N LEU A 64 5.28 11.78 -8.16
CA LEU A 64 6.50 12.20 -8.87
C LEU A 64 6.47 13.70 -9.21
N GLN A 65 5.33 14.20 -9.69
CA GLN A 65 5.14 15.64 -9.96
C GLN A 65 5.27 16.48 -8.69
N LEU A 66 4.68 16.03 -7.58
CA LEU A 66 4.78 16.71 -6.29
C LEU A 66 6.24 16.74 -5.79
N PHE A 67 7.00 15.66 -5.98
CA PHE A 67 8.40 15.57 -5.55
C PHE A 67 9.36 16.44 -6.35
N GLN A 68 8.94 16.98 -7.50
CA GLN A 68 9.70 18.04 -8.19
C GLN A 68 9.58 19.39 -7.48
N LEU A 69 8.55 19.57 -6.64
CA LEU A 69 8.29 20.81 -5.92
C LEU A 69 8.69 20.74 -4.45
N ALA A 70 8.52 19.57 -3.83
CA ALA A 70 8.77 19.39 -2.41
C ALA A 70 9.27 17.98 -2.09
N LYS A 71 10.43 17.90 -1.45
CA LYS A 71 11.06 16.65 -0.98
C LYS A 71 11.27 16.61 0.53
N THR A 72 10.88 17.66 1.24
CA THR A 72 10.93 17.78 2.70
C THR A 72 9.60 18.27 3.27
N PRO A 73 9.31 18.03 4.57
CA PRO A 73 8.13 18.59 5.22
C PRO A 73 8.00 20.10 5.05
N GLN A 74 9.10 20.83 5.19
CA GLN A 74 9.18 22.28 5.10
C GLN A 74 8.82 22.76 3.69
N GLU A 75 9.42 22.16 2.66
CA GLU A 75 9.11 22.48 1.27
C GLU A 75 7.65 22.17 0.95
N LEU A 76 7.11 21.04 1.43
CA LEU A 76 5.72 20.67 1.18
C LEU A 76 4.76 21.65 1.85
N LEU A 77 5.04 22.05 3.08
CA LEU A 77 4.21 23.00 3.83
C LEU A 77 4.24 24.41 3.21
N ALA A 78 5.34 24.76 2.54
CA ALA A 78 5.47 26.00 1.78
C ALA A 78 4.67 26.00 0.45
N VAL A 79 4.27 24.83 -0.07
CA VAL A 79 3.40 24.77 -1.25
C VAL A 79 2.00 25.25 -0.88
N PRO A 80 1.43 26.28 -1.54
CA PRO A 80 0.07 26.71 -1.25
C PRO A 80 -0.93 25.58 -1.47
N ARG A 81 -1.86 25.39 -0.52
CA ARG A 81 -2.84 24.28 -0.57
C ARG A 81 -3.63 24.24 -1.89
N ALA A 82 -4.00 25.40 -2.45
CA ALA A 82 -4.69 25.46 -3.74
C ALA A 82 -3.83 24.91 -4.90
N LYS A 83 -2.51 25.15 -4.87
CA LYS A 83 -1.56 24.58 -5.84
C LYS A 83 -1.41 23.08 -5.64
N LEU A 84 -1.31 22.62 -4.38
CA LEU A 84 -1.26 21.20 -4.05
C LEU A 84 -2.52 20.47 -4.55
N GLU A 85 -3.71 21.00 -4.24
CA GLU A 85 -5.00 20.47 -4.71
C GLU A 85 -5.08 20.40 -6.24
N LYS A 86 -4.53 21.40 -6.95
CA LYS A 86 -4.43 21.37 -8.41
C LYS A 86 -3.49 20.27 -8.91
N ILE A 87 -2.37 20.01 -8.26
CA ILE A 87 -1.44 18.94 -8.66
C ILE A 87 -2.11 17.57 -8.46
N ILE A 88 -2.72 17.36 -7.31
CA ILE A 88 -3.26 16.04 -6.94
C ILE A 88 -4.74 15.88 -7.30
N HIS A 89 -5.32 16.75 -8.14
CA HIS A 89 -6.78 16.80 -8.37
C HIS A 89 -7.39 15.47 -8.84
N SER A 90 -6.59 14.64 -9.52
CA SER A 90 -7.02 13.34 -10.07
C SER A 90 -7.02 12.21 -9.04
N VAL A 91 -6.46 12.40 -7.84
CA VAL A 91 -6.60 11.40 -6.77
C VAL A 91 -7.98 11.51 -6.12
N GLY A 92 -8.55 10.37 -5.72
CA GLY A 92 -9.77 10.36 -4.93
C GLY A 92 -9.57 11.12 -3.60
N PHE A 93 -10.56 11.90 -3.18
CA PHE A 93 -10.54 12.71 -1.95
C PHE A 93 -9.40 13.74 -1.89
N TYR A 94 -9.01 14.31 -3.04
CA TYR A 94 -7.83 15.19 -3.15
C TYR A 94 -7.82 16.37 -2.15
N ARG A 95 -8.96 17.00 -1.86
CA ARG A 95 -9.03 18.11 -0.87
C ARG A 95 -8.66 17.67 0.53
N GLN A 96 -9.14 16.48 0.93
CA GLN A 96 -8.81 15.91 2.24
C GLN A 96 -7.35 15.47 2.26
N LYS A 97 -6.85 14.87 1.17
CA LYS A 97 -5.44 14.49 1.07
C LYS A 97 -4.51 15.70 1.13
N ALA A 98 -4.77 16.77 0.38
CA ALA A 98 -3.97 17.99 0.43
C ALA A 98 -3.89 18.55 1.86
N ARG A 99 -5.02 18.55 2.58
CA ARG A 99 -5.06 18.90 4.00
C ARG A 99 -4.19 17.97 4.84
N SER A 100 -4.37 16.66 4.73
CA SER A 100 -3.60 15.68 5.50
C SER A 100 -2.10 15.74 5.22
N LEU A 101 -1.70 16.01 3.97
CA LEU A 101 -0.29 16.20 3.62
C LEU A 101 0.32 17.40 4.36
N HIS A 102 -0.38 18.54 4.42
CA HIS A 102 0.06 19.70 5.22
C HIS A 102 0.09 19.38 6.72
N GLU A 103 -0.96 18.75 7.25
CA GLU A 103 -1.06 18.39 8.68
C GLU A 103 0.06 17.43 9.10
N VAL A 104 0.39 16.43 8.27
CA VAL A 104 1.51 15.53 8.51
C VAL A 104 2.83 16.29 8.47
N SER A 105 3.06 17.13 7.45
CA SER A 105 4.30 17.91 7.36
C SER A 105 4.49 18.85 8.54
N ALA A 106 3.45 19.55 8.98
CA ALA A 106 3.49 20.38 10.18
C ALA A 106 3.79 19.54 11.43
N ALA A 107 3.09 18.41 11.61
CA ALA A 107 3.32 17.52 12.74
C ALA A 107 4.74 16.92 12.78
N LEU A 108 5.36 16.68 11.62
CA LEU A 108 6.75 16.24 11.53
C LEU A 108 7.72 17.35 11.95
N ILE A 109 7.49 18.59 11.51
CA ILE A 109 8.31 19.75 11.89
C ILE A 109 8.20 19.99 13.40
N ASP A 110 6.99 20.04 13.93
CA ASP A 110 6.73 20.46 15.31
C ASP A 110 7.13 19.42 16.35
N ARG A 111 7.00 18.12 16.03
CA ARG A 111 7.16 17.02 17.02
C ARG A 111 8.35 16.12 16.75
N PHE A 112 8.90 16.13 15.54
CA PHE A 112 9.92 15.18 15.10
C PHE A 112 11.07 15.84 14.33
N ASP A 113 11.31 17.14 14.54
CA ASP A 113 12.39 17.91 13.91
C ASP A 113 12.44 17.79 12.37
N GLY A 114 11.26 17.67 11.75
CA GLY A 114 11.11 17.49 10.31
C GLY A 114 11.51 16.11 9.79
N ARG A 115 11.64 15.10 10.65
CA ARG A 115 12.01 13.73 10.28
C ARG A 115 10.86 12.77 10.51
N VAL A 116 10.69 11.82 9.58
CA VAL A 116 9.72 10.73 9.77
C VAL A 116 10.24 9.79 10.85
N PRO A 117 9.45 9.48 11.90
CA PRO A 117 9.87 8.58 12.96
C PRO A 117 9.99 7.13 12.47
N ALA A 118 10.82 6.35 13.16
CA ALA A 118 11.15 4.96 12.80
C ALA A 118 10.49 3.91 13.72
N THR A 119 9.47 4.32 14.48
CA THR A 119 8.67 3.42 15.33
C THR A 119 7.21 3.39 14.89
N GLU A 120 6.52 2.27 15.14
CA GLU A 120 5.12 2.13 14.78
C GLU A 120 4.24 3.07 15.60
N GLU A 121 4.47 3.19 16.92
CA GLU A 121 3.68 4.07 17.78
C GLU A 121 3.74 5.53 17.34
N GLU A 122 4.94 6.03 17.01
CA GLU A 122 5.11 7.42 16.57
C GLU A 122 4.51 7.65 15.19
N LEU A 123 4.66 6.70 14.26
CA LEU A 123 4.01 6.79 12.94
C LEU A 123 2.49 6.82 13.07
N LEU A 124 1.90 5.99 13.93
CA LEU A 124 0.46 5.99 14.21
C LEU A 124 -0.04 7.28 14.87
N SER A 125 0.85 8.06 15.49
CA SER A 125 0.53 9.38 16.04
C SER A 125 0.39 10.48 14.98
N LEU A 126 0.75 10.20 13.72
CA LEU A 126 0.64 11.16 12.61
C LEU A 126 -0.78 11.14 12.02
N PRO A 127 -1.34 12.30 11.67
CA PRO A 127 -2.70 12.38 11.13
C PRO A 127 -2.81 11.63 9.80
N GLY A 128 -3.83 10.78 9.67
CA GLY A 128 -4.07 9.99 8.46
C GLY A 128 -3.15 8.77 8.27
N VAL A 129 -2.24 8.50 9.21
CA VAL A 129 -1.40 7.30 9.18
C VAL A 129 -2.07 6.17 9.95
N GLY A 130 -2.51 5.15 9.20
CA GLY A 130 -2.97 3.89 9.78
C GLY A 130 -1.88 2.83 9.80
N ARG A 131 -2.16 1.69 10.46
CA ARG A 131 -1.22 0.57 10.64
C ARG A 131 -0.57 0.06 9.35
N LYS A 132 -1.34 -0.04 8.27
CA LYS A 132 -0.80 -0.42 6.94
C LYS A 132 0.26 0.58 6.47
N THR A 133 -0.04 1.87 6.56
CA THR A 133 0.88 2.94 6.14
C THR A 133 2.13 2.95 7.00
N ALA A 134 1.99 2.84 8.33
CA ALA A 134 3.12 2.75 9.24
C ALA A 134 4.04 1.57 8.89
N ASN A 135 3.47 0.37 8.71
CA ASN A 135 4.21 -0.83 8.33
C ASN A 135 4.92 -0.69 6.98
N LEU A 136 4.28 -0.04 6.01
CA LEU A 136 4.88 0.16 4.69
C LEU A 136 6.08 1.11 4.76
N VAL A 137 5.96 2.19 5.53
CA VAL A 137 7.07 3.14 5.77
C VAL A 137 8.20 2.44 6.53
N LEU A 138 7.90 1.67 7.58
CA LEU A 138 8.89 0.89 8.33
C LEU A 138 9.65 -0.10 7.45
N GLY A 139 8.94 -0.83 6.59
CA GLY A 139 9.54 -1.80 5.67
C GLY A 139 10.38 -1.15 4.57
N GLU A 140 9.80 -0.20 3.85
CA GLU A 140 10.43 0.37 2.64
C GLU A 140 11.51 1.40 2.97
N ALA A 141 11.29 2.24 3.99
CA ALA A 141 12.22 3.30 4.34
C ALA A 141 13.29 2.84 5.33
N PHE A 142 12.89 2.10 6.36
CA PHE A 142 13.77 1.74 7.49
C PHE A 142 14.25 0.28 7.47
N GLY A 143 13.76 -0.54 6.52
CA GLY A 143 14.15 -1.95 6.42
C GLY A 143 13.67 -2.82 7.58
N VAL A 144 12.69 -2.33 8.36
CA VAL A 144 12.10 -3.05 9.49
C VAL A 144 11.09 -4.05 8.93
N PRO A 145 11.26 -5.37 9.14
CA PRO A 145 10.33 -6.37 8.62
C PRO A 145 8.91 -6.13 9.13
N ALA A 146 7.99 -5.79 8.22
CA ALA A 146 6.61 -5.47 8.56
C ALA A 146 5.64 -6.09 7.54
N ILE A 147 4.48 -6.55 8.03
CA ILE A 147 3.43 -7.11 7.16
C ILE A 147 2.39 -6.02 6.90
N CYS A 148 2.24 -5.65 5.63
CA CYS A 148 1.23 -4.71 5.18
C CYS A 148 -0.05 -5.46 4.83
N VAL A 149 -1.00 -5.50 5.76
CA VAL A 149 -2.31 -6.12 5.54
C VAL A 149 -3.30 -5.06 5.06
N ASP A 150 -3.85 -5.25 3.86
CA ASP A 150 -4.95 -4.44 3.36
C ASP A 150 -6.20 -5.27 3.06
N THR A 151 -7.21 -4.65 2.46
CA THR A 151 -8.47 -5.32 2.13
C THR A 151 -8.27 -6.50 1.18
N HIS A 152 -7.27 -6.47 0.29
CA HIS A 152 -6.99 -7.59 -0.61
C HIS A 152 -6.34 -8.75 0.15
N VAL A 153 -5.37 -8.46 1.02
CA VAL A 153 -4.75 -9.49 1.88
C VAL A 153 -5.79 -10.13 2.79
N HIS A 154 -6.66 -9.32 3.41
CA HIS A 154 -7.78 -9.81 4.22
C HIS A 154 -8.73 -10.67 3.39
N LYS A 155 -9.11 -10.22 2.19
CA LYS A 155 -10.05 -10.92 1.31
C LYS A 155 -9.51 -12.29 0.88
N ILE A 156 -8.24 -12.38 0.47
CA ILE A 156 -7.62 -13.64 0.05
C ILE A 156 -7.39 -14.58 1.23
N SER A 157 -7.12 -14.04 2.41
CA SER A 157 -6.86 -14.83 3.61
C SER A 157 -8.14 -15.37 4.26
N ASN A 158 -9.31 -14.80 3.95
CA ASN A 158 -10.59 -15.21 4.52
C ASN A 158 -11.06 -16.58 3.96
N PRO A 159 -11.41 -17.56 4.82
CA PRO A 159 -11.97 -18.86 4.42
C PRO A 159 -13.16 -18.80 3.44
N ASP A 160 -14.07 -17.85 3.60
CA ASP A 160 -15.29 -17.76 2.79
C ASP A 160 -14.98 -17.48 1.32
N MET A 161 -13.99 -16.64 1.06
CA MET A 161 -13.50 -16.35 -0.29
C MET A 161 -12.83 -17.59 -0.92
N ARG A 162 -12.14 -18.42 -0.14
CA ARG A 162 -11.54 -19.67 -0.65
C ARG A 162 -12.62 -20.64 -1.13
N LYS A 163 -13.75 -20.70 -0.42
CA LYS A 163 -14.90 -21.50 -0.80
C LYS A 163 -15.52 -21.00 -2.11
N GLN A 164 -15.74 -19.69 -2.23
CA GLN A 164 -16.26 -19.08 -3.46
C GLN A 164 -15.35 -19.29 -4.67
N ILE A 165 -14.03 -19.17 -4.50
CA ILE A 165 -13.06 -19.45 -5.57
C ILE A 165 -13.11 -20.93 -5.96
N ALA A 166 -13.20 -21.85 -5.00
CA ALA A 166 -13.32 -23.27 -5.28
C ALA A 166 -14.61 -23.60 -6.05
N GLU A 167 -15.75 -23.02 -5.65
CA GLU A 167 -17.03 -23.16 -6.34
C GLU A 167 -16.97 -22.59 -7.76
N ALA A 168 -16.35 -21.42 -7.96
CA ALA A 168 -16.16 -20.83 -9.28
C ALA A 168 -15.27 -21.69 -10.19
N ILE A 169 -14.18 -22.27 -9.65
CA ILE A 169 -13.32 -23.19 -10.40
C ILE A 169 -14.08 -24.48 -10.75
N LEU A 170 -14.83 -25.06 -9.82
CA LEU A 170 -15.66 -26.24 -10.08
C LEU A 170 -16.72 -25.96 -11.16
N SER A 171 -17.34 -24.77 -11.11
CA SER A 171 -18.28 -24.32 -12.14
C SER A 171 -17.60 -24.20 -13.51
N LEU A 172 -16.41 -23.60 -13.58
CA LEU A 172 -15.64 -23.50 -14.82
C LEU A 172 -15.24 -24.89 -15.34
N ILE A 173 -14.78 -25.79 -14.49
CA ILE A 173 -14.45 -27.17 -14.88
C ILE A 173 -15.70 -27.87 -15.43
N ASN A 174 -16.85 -27.74 -14.79
CA ASN A 174 -18.10 -28.35 -15.27
C ASN A 174 -18.55 -27.78 -16.63
N VAL A 175 -18.36 -26.48 -16.86
CA VAL A 175 -18.65 -25.82 -18.14
C VAL A 175 -17.68 -26.28 -19.23
N TYR A 176 -16.37 -26.29 -18.95
CA TYR A 176 -15.34 -26.59 -19.95
C TYR A 176 -15.16 -28.08 -20.23
N PHE A 177 -15.42 -28.95 -19.26
CA PHE A 177 -15.27 -30.41 -19.40
C PHE A 177 -16.60 -31.16 -19.50
N GLY A 178 -17.74 -30.45 -19.51
CA GLY A 178 -19.05 -31.05 -19.78
C GLY A 178 -19.47 -32.14 -18.78
N LEU A 179 -18.99 -32.08 -17.54
CA LEU A 179 -19.23 -33.11 -16.51
C LEU A 179 -20.69 -33.14 -16.01
N ASN A 180 -21.56 -32.26 -16.51
CA ASN A 180 -23.01 -32.35 -16.35
C ASN A 180 -23.68 -32.86 -17.63
N LYS A 181 -23.48 -34.14 -17.95
CA LYS A 181 -24.50 -34.93 -18.63
C LYS A 181 -25.05 -35.94 -17.62
N GLN A 182 -26.38 -36.13 -17.65
CA GLN A 182 -27.22 -37.07 -16.89
C GLN A 182 -28.08 -36.42 -15.78
N LYS A 183 -29.24 -35.86 -16.17
CA LYS A 183 -30.57 -36.25 -15.67
C LYS A 183 -31.68 -35.47 -16.38
N GLN A 184 -32.08 -35.97 -17.54
CA GLN A 184 -33.48 -36.20 -17.93
C GLN A 184 -33.50 -37.19 -19.09
#